data_AF-A0A1A9KE67-F1
#
_entry.id   AF-A0A1A9KE67-F1
#
_cell.length_a   1.000
_cell.length_b   1.000
_cell.length_c   1.000
_cell.angle_alpha   90.00
_cell.angle_beta   90.00
_cell.angle_gamma   90.00
#
_symmetry.space_group_name_H-M   'P 1'
#
loop_
_entity.id
_entity.type
_entity.pdbx_description
1 polymer ?
#
loop_
_entity_poly.entity_id
_entity_poly.type
_entity_poly.pdbx_seq_one_letter_code
_entity_poly.pdbx_strand_id
1 'polypeptide(L)' 'MSIDNLVKMANQIGQYFASEADRELAVRGVRQHLQSFWTPAMRRDLGAWLAQHPETDLHPLVQEALKEPAESA' A
#
# COMPACT_ATOMS: atom_id res chain seq x y z
N MET A 1 12.50 -11.11 -4.44
CA MET A 1 12.60 -9.76 -3.86
C MET A 1 12.28 -9.91 -2.37
N SER A 2 13.06 -9.32 -1.47
CA SER A 2 12.80 -9.47 -0.02
C SER A 2 11.62 -8.62 0.42
N ILE A 3 10.82 -9.13 1.35
CA ILE A 3 9.63 -8.43 1.87
C ILE A 3 9.95 -7.07 2.50
N ASP A 4 11.11 -6.95 3.16
CA ASP A 4 11.63 -5.68 3.70
C ASP A 4 11.75 -4.58 2.62
N ASN A 5 12.20 -4.93 1.42
CA ASN A 5 12.29 -3.98 0.32
C ASN A 5 10.90 -3.57 -0.19
N LEU A 6 9.95 -4.52 -0.22
CA LEU A 6 8.56 -4.21 -0.58
C LEU A 6 7.96 -3.23 0.43
N VAL A 7 8.15 -3.48 1.72
CA VAL A 7 7.69 -2.58 2.79
C VAL A 7 8.28 -1.18 2.65
N LYS A 8 9.60 -1.06 2.43
CA LYS A 8 10.26 0.22 2.19
C LYS A 8 9.68 0.96 0.99
N MET A 9 9.55 0.30 -0.16
CA MET A 9 8.99 0.91 -1.36
C MET A 9 7.54 1.34 -1.15
N ALA A 10 6.72 0.51 -0.48
CA ALA A 10 5.35 0.83 -0.18
C ALA A 10 5.25 2.07 0.72
N ASN A 11 6.11 2.17 1.75
CA ASN A 11 6.19 3.35 2.60
C ASN A 11 6.59 4.62 1.84
N GLN A 12 7.53 4.53 0.91
CA GLN A 12 7.90 5.66 0.06
C GLN A 12 6.73 6.14 -0.82
N ILE A 13 5.95 5.21 -1.37
CA ILE A 13 4.74 5.54 -2.13
C ILE A 13 3.72 6.20 -1.20
N GLY A 14 3.48 5.64 -0.02
CA GLY A 14 2.59 6.23 0.99
C GLY A 14 3.01 7.64 1.37
N GLN A 15 4.29 7.87 1.61
CA GLN A 15 4.85 9.19 1.94
C GLN A 15 4.66 10.21 0.81
N TYR A 16 4.78 9.78 -0.45
CA TYR A 16 4.55 10.65 -1.60
C TYR A 16 3.09 11.15 -1.63
N PHE A 17 2.13 10.23 -1.53
CA PHE A 17 0.70 10.55 -1.51
C PHE A 17 0.23 11.18 -0.20
N ALA A 18 1.01 11.11 0.88
CA ALA A 18 0.72 11.82 2.14
C ALA A 18 0.76 13.35 2.00
N SER A 19 1.32 13.87 0.91
CA SER A 19 1.25 15.29 0.57
C SER A 19 -0.14 15.72 0.08
N GLU A 20 -1.00 14.75 -0.29
CA GLU A 20 -2.34 15.03 -0.77
C GLU A 20 -3.27 15.38 0.39
N ALA A 21 -3.95 16.52 0.31
CA ALA A 21 -4.80 17.02 1.40
C ALA A 21 -6.03 16.13 1.64
N ASP A 22 -6.50 15.47 0.58
CA ASP A 22 -7.62 14.55 0.62
C ASP A 22 -7.12 13.12 0.85
N ARG A 23 -7.46 12.58 2.01
CA ARG A 23 -7.02 11.24 2.42
C ARG A 23 -7.59 10.13 1.52
N GLU A 24 -8.81 10.28 1.04
CA GLU A 24 -9.44 9.26 0.18
C GLU A 24 -8.76 9.22 -1.19
N LEU A 25 -8.47 10.39 -1.77
CA LEU A 25 -7.68 10.52 -3.00
C LEU A 25 -6.27 9.97 -2.80
N ALA A 26 -5.63 10.23 -1.66
CA ALA A 26 -4.31 9.68 -1.34
C ALA A 26 -4.32 8.15 -1.32
N VAL A 27 -5.28 7.52 -0.62
CA VAL A 27 -5.42 6.06 -0.56
C VAL A 27 -5.67 5.46 -1.95
N ARG A 28 -6.57 6.07 -2.74
CA ARG A 28 -6.86 5.65 -4.11
C ARG A 28 -5.62 5.77 -5.01
N GLY A 29 -4.85 6.85 -4.89
CA GLY A 29 -3.60 7.07 -5.61
C GLY A 29 -2.54 6.01 -5.29
N VAL A 30 -2.32 5.70 -4.01
CA VAL A 30 -1.43 4.63 -3.56
C VAL A 30 -1.85 3.30 -4.17
N ARG A 31 -3.14 2.94 -4.08
CA ARG A 31 -3.65 1.69 -4.66
C ARG A 31 -3.41 1.63 -6.16
N GLN A 32 -3.78 2.67 -6.90
CA GLN A 32 -3.64 2.69 -8.36
C GLN A 32 -2.17 2.54 -8.76
N HIS A 33 -1.26 3.24 -8.06
CA HIS A 33 0.17 3.10 -8.27
C HIS A 33 0.65 1.67 -8.02
N LEU A 34 0.27 1.06 -6.90
CA LEU A 34 0.59 -0.34 -6.63
C LEU A 34 0.01 -1.28 -7.71
N GLN A 35 -1.17 -1.02 -8.24
CA GLN A 35 -1.76 -1.85 -9.29
C GLN A 35 -1.05 -1.71 -10.64
N SER A 36 -0.63 -0.49 -11.00
CA SER A 36 0.04 -0.21 -12.28
C SER A 36 1.50 -0.67 -12.28
N PHE A 37 2.21 -0.50 -11.17
CA PHE A 37 3.65 -0.78 -11.10
C PHE A 37 3.98 -2.12 -10.45
N TRP A 38 3.14 -2.65 -9.55
CA TRP A 38 3.42 -3.91 -8.87
C TRP A 38 2.62 -5.08 -9.43
N THR A 39 3.31 -6.21 -9.51
CA THR A 39 2.68 -7.49 -9.87
C THR A 39 1.66 -7.92 -8.80
N PRO A 40 0.63 -8.70 -9.18
CA PRO A 40 -0.34 -9.22 -8.22
C PRO A 40 0.32 -10.09 -7.12
N ALA A 41 1.44 -10.77 -7.41
CA ALA A 41 2.19 -11.52 -6.42
C ALA A 41 2.77 -10.61 -5.33
N MET A 42 3.43 -9.50 -5.69
CA MET A 42 4.00 -8.54 -4.74
C MET A 42 2.94 -7.94 -3.80
N ARG A 43 1.75 -7.65 -4.32
CA ARG A 43 0.63 -7.14 -3.51
C ARG A 43 0.13 -8.17 -2.52
N ARG A 44 0.05 -9.45 -2.93
CA ARG A 44 -0.31 -10.56 -2.05
C ARG A 44 0.74 -10.80 -0.96
N ASP A 45 2.02 -10.79 -1.32
CA ASP A 45 3.14 -10.90 -0.38
C ASP A 45 3.08 -9.79 0.67
N LEU A 46 2.91 -8.53 0.25
CA LEU A 46 2.80 -7.40 1.16
C LEU A 46 1.58 -7.50 2.08
N GLY A 47 0.42 -7.89 1.54
CA GLY A 47 -0.79 -8.11 2.34
C GLY A 47 -0.65 -9.26 3.35
N ALA A 48 -0.07 -10.38 2.94
CA ALA A 48 0.20 -11.52 3.82
C ALA A 48 1.23 -11.17 4.92
N TRP A 49 2.21 -10.32 4.60
CA TRP A 49 3.16 -9.81 5.57
C TRP A 49 2.50 -8.87 6.58
N LEU A 50 1.65 -7.94 6.11
CA LEU A 50 0.88 -7.05 6.99
C LEU A 50 -0.01 -7.82 7.96
N ALA A 51 -0.60 -8.92 7.52
CA ALA A 51 -1.41 -9.78 8.39
C ALA A 51 -0.59 -10.48 9.50
N GLN A 52 0.69 -10.76 9.24
CA GLN A 52 1.62 -11.37 10.20
C GLN A 52 2.29 -10.32 11.11
N HIS A 53 2.39 -9.07 10.64
CA HIS A 53 3.02 -7.96 11.33
C HIS A 53 2.06 -6.76 11.43
N PRO A 54 0.98 -6.86 12.24
CA PRO A 54 -0.02 -5.79 12.35
C PRO A 54 0.55 -4.51 12.99
N GLU A 55 1.59 -4.63 13.80
CA GLU A 55 2.29 -3.55 14.53
C GLU A 55 3.51 -3.00 13.76
N THR A 56 3.47 -3.09 12.43
CA THR A 56 4.51 -2.60 11.53
C THR A 56 4.53 -1.07 11.36
N ASP A 57 5.69 -0.55 10.98
CA ASP A 57 5.92 0.82 10.49
C ASP A 57 5.39 1.05 9.06
N LEU A 58 4.34 0.35 8.65
CA LEU A 58 3.76 0.52 7.32
C LEU A 58 2.92 1.79 7.30
N HIS A 59 3.11 2.63 6.29
CA HIS A 59 2.42 3.91 6.20
C HIS A 59 0.89 3.70 6.22
N PRO A 60 0.12 4.51 6.99
CA PRO A 60 -1.32 4.29 7.16
C PRO A 60 -2.08 4.27 5.84
N LEU A 61 -1.72 5.13 4.88
CA LEU A 61 -2.32 5.14 3.53
C LEU A 61 -2.15 3.81 2.78
N VAL A 62 -1.01 3.14 2.96
CA VAL A 62 -0.74 1.84 2.32
C VAL A 62 -1.56 0.75 2.99
N GLN A 63 -1.66 0.76 4.31
CA GLN A 63 -2.49 -0.20 5.04
C GLN A 63 -3.96 -0.09 4.61
N GLU A 64 -4.48 1.13 4.51
CA GLU A 64 -5.84 1.40 4.03
C GLU A 64 -6.01 0.93 2.58
N ALA A 65 -5.06 1.26 1.70
CA ALA A 65 -5.09 0.85 0.30
C ALA A 65 -5.15 -0.67 0.12
N LEU A 66 -4.53 -1.44 1.03
CA LEU A 66 -4.52 -2.89 1.05
C LEU A 66 -5.77 -3.52 1.70
N LYS A 67 -6.39 -2.85 2.68
CA LYS A 67 -7.58 -3.34 3.41
C LYS A 67 -8.88 -3.14 2.65
N GLU A 68 -8.99 -2.00 1.99
CA GLU A 68 -10.18 -1.62 1.25
C GLU A 68 -10.29 -2.51 -0.02
N PRO A 69 -11.40 -3.26 -0.20
CA PRO A 69 -11.65 -3.99 -1.44
C PRO A 69 -11.71 -2.99 -2.59
N ALA A 70 -11.33 -3.39 -3.80
CA ALA A 70 -11.50 -2.56 -4.98
C ALA A 70 -12.99 -2.29 -5.14
N GLU A 71 -13.46 -1.16 -4.62
CA GLU A 71 -14.83 -0.72 -4.77
C GLU A 71 -15.10 -0.64 -6.26
N SER A 72 -16.01 -1.52 -6.68
CA SER A 72 -16.42 -1.70 -8.05
C SER A 72 -17.27 -0.50 -8.40
N ALA A 73 -16.71 0.41 -9.20
CA ALA A 73 -17.49 1.34 -10.00
C ALA A 73 -18.05 0.60 -11.23
#